data_AF-A0A9K3LPK0-F1
#
_entry.id   AF-A0A9K3LPK0-F1
#
_cell.length_a   1.000
_cell.length_b   1.000
_cell.length_c   1.000
_cell.angle_alpha   90.00
_cell.angle_beta   90.00
_cell.angle_gamma   90.00
#
_symmetry.space_group_name_H-M   'P 1'
#
loop_
_entity.id
_entity.type
_entity.pdbx_description
1 polymer ?
#
loop_
_entity_poly.entity_id
_entity_poly.type
_entity_poly.pdbx_seq_one_letter_code
_entity_poly.pdbx_strand_id
1 'polypeptide(L)'
;MTAQEKNDRAIRIPPPPLLPEEQRARGQGHLPGPTHPWILNVRCQTRSGALAVVRVQVYPNMTDENLGHCIVQALSSYDALLPTEHTIVGLFGERDSVFYALQRILSSPESEQQMFSLHRPLPKEDKDDDSWYLVTLAFIVFGVTLAVALYHYGELIWSFSSGLMVSIFQQLFDIPIRELYRHGPYLIGWENLDLPTICSRITYHGDREFWRRNLEECQAIYGAKEEAFVRVCRPIMYVLLFAVLFLVIRHLVAVYGESKRDRTDRAVVETYHAFQNMIRVITRSMDRQQGGGRRH
;
A
#
# COMPACT_ATOMS: atom_id res chain seq x y z
N MET A 1 32.45 -12.83 -10.62
CA MET A 1 33.32 -13.77 -9.88
C MET A 1 32.80 -13.84 -8.46
N THR A 2 32.04 -14.90 -8.18
CA THR A 2 31.36 -15.13 -6.90
C THR A 2 32.38 -15.50 -5.82
N ALA A 3 32.19 -14.99 -4.60
CA ALA A 3 33.06 -15.24 -3.44
C ALA A 3 33.16 -16.72 -3.02
N GLN A 4 32.49 -17.61 -3.74
CA GLN A 4 32.36 -19.04 -3.42
C GLN A 4 33.44 -19.91 -4.07
N GLU A 5 34.13 -19.42 -5.11
CA GLU A 5 35.09 -20.25 -5.88
C GLU A 5 36.55 -20.17 -5.38
N LYS A 6 36.83 -19.33 -4.36
CA LYS A 6 38.21 -19.12 -3.86
C LYS A 6 38.60 -20.02 -2.66
N ASN A 7 37.72 -20.90 -2.19
CA ASN A 7 37.87 -21.57 -0.89
C ASN A 7 38.29 -23.06 -0.93
N ASP A 8 38.52 -23.66 -2.10
CA ASP A 8 38.88 -25.09 -2.22
C ASP A 8 40.38 -25.34 -2.50
N ARG A 9 41.28 -24.52 -1.95
CA ARG A 9 42.70 -24.91 -1.88
C ARG A 9 42.89 -25.91 -0.73
N ALA A 10 42.71 -27.19 -1.04
CA ALA A 10 43.12 -28.28 -0.15
C ALA A 10 44.65 -28.32 -0.05
N ILE A 11 45.20 -27.70 1.00
CA ILE A 11 46.63 -27.81 1.33
C ILE A 11 46.86 -29.25 1.82
N ARG A 12 47.57 -30.05 1.03
CA ARG A 12 48.04 -31.37 1.47
C ARG A 12 49.16 -31.17 2.49
N ILE A 13 48.86 -31.43 3.76
CA ILE A 13 49.85 -31.42 4.83
C ILE A 13 50.77 -32.64 4.62
N PRO A 14 52.10 -32.49 4.67
CA PRO A 14 53.02 -33.62 4.58
C PRO A 14 52.78 -34.62 5.73
N PRO A 15 53.07 -35.92 5.54
CA PRO A 15 52.92 -36.92 6.58
C PRO A 15 53.75 -36.54 7.82
N PRO A 16 53.24 -36.76 9.04
CA PRO A 16 53.94 -36.39 10.26
C PRO A 16 55.27 -37.15 10.39
N PRO A 17 56.29 -36.54 11.04
CA PRO A 17 57.54 -37.22 11.33
C PRO A 17 57.29 -38.45 12.22
N LEU A 18 57.91 -39.58 11.86
CA LEU A 18 57.81 -40.84 12.61
C LEU A 18 58.43 -40.66 14.00
N LEU A 19 57.62 -40.78 15.05
CA LEU A 19 58.08 -40.77 16.45
C LEU A 19 58.77 -42.11 16.80
N PRO A 20 59.77 -42.11 17.72
CA PRO A 20 60.46 -43.31 18.17
C PRO A 20 59.50 -44.36 18.77
N GLU A 21 59.78 -45.63 18.48
CA GLU A 21 58.92 -46.80 18.67
C GLU A 21 58.61 -47.17 20.15
N GLU A 22 59.12 -46.41 21.12
CA GLU A 22 59.25 -46.83 22.51
C GLU A 22 58.05 -46.47 23.43
N GLN A 23 57.04 -45.76 22.93
CA GLN A 23 55.84 -45.40 23.73
C GLN A 23 54.62 -46.30 23.51
N ARG A 24 54.73 -47.40 22.77
CA ARG A 24 53.59 -48.22 22.32
C ARG A 24 52.99 -49.21 23.35
N ALA A 25 53.53 -49.32 24.56
CA ALA A 25 53.29 -50.48 25.44
C ALA A 25 52.53 -50.22 26.75
N ARG A 26 51.61 -49.24 26.82
CA ARG A 26 50.65 -49.15 27.94
C ARG A 26 49.20 -49.12 27.45
N GLY A 27 48.47 -50.17 27.85
CA GLY A 27 47.19 -50.56 27.30
C GLY A 27 46.05 -49.57 27.55
N GLN A 28 45.30 -49.33 26.48
CA GLN A 28 43.92 -48.87 26.51
C GLN A 28 43.15 -49.77 25.53
N GLY A 29 42.00 -50.29 25.96
CA GLY A 29 41.14 -51.16 25.14
C GLY A 29 40.79 -50.49 23.82
N HIS A 30 41.40 -50.97 22.74
CA HIS A 30 41.17 -50.49 21.39
C HIS A 30 39.77 -50.93 20.95
N LEU A 31 38.83 -49.99 20.93
CA LEU A 31 37.69 -50.08 20.03
C LEU A 31 38.23 -50.13 18.59
N PRO A 32 37.66 -50.96 17.70
CA PRO A 32 38.09 -51.02 16.31
C PRO A 32 37.84 -49.67 15.64
N GLY A 33 38.92 -48.88 15.53
CA GLY A 33 38.91 -47.62 14.79
C GLY A 33 38.81 -47.86 13.28
N PRO A 34 38.58 -46.80 12.51
CA PRO A 34 38.53 -46.87 11.05
C PRO A 34 39.84 -47.44 10.47
N THR A 35 39.73 -48.40 9.54
CA THR A 35 40.87 -49.08 8.90
C THR A 35 41.51 -48.26 7.78
N HIS A 36 40.88 -47.16 7.37
CA HIS A 36 41.30 -46.32 6.26
C HIS A 36 41.47 -44.87 6.71
N PRO A 37 42.38 -44.11 6.09
CA PRO A 37 42.51 -42.68 6.36
C PRO A 37 41.24 -41.95 5.91
N TRP A 38 40.76 -41.01 6.72
CA TRP A 38 39.55 -40.22 6.48
C TRP A 38 39.83 -38.73 6.67
N ILE A 39 38.89 -37.86 6.30
CA ILE A 39 39.07 -36.40 6.35
C ILE A 39 38.19 -35.79 7.43
N LEU A 40 38.81 -35.15 8.41
CA LEU A 40 38.14 -34.32 9.41
C LEU A 40 37.97 -32.90 8.88
N ASN A 41 36.72 -32.45 8.78
CA ASN A 41 36.40 -31.07 8.37
C ASN A 41 36.20 -30.18 9.61
N VAL A 42 37.09 -29.21 9.80
CA VAL A 42 37.06 -28.26 10.91
C VAL A 42 36.80 -26.86 10.37
N ARG A 43 35.63 -26.30 10.68
CA ARG A 43 35.29 -24.91 10.40
C ARG A 43 35.93 -23.99 11.44
N CYS A 44 36.55 -22.92 10.98
CA CYS A 44 37.13 -21.89 11.81
C CYS A 44 36.79 -20.50 11.30
N GLN A 45 36.86 -19.52 12.20
CA GLN A 45 36.75 -18.12 11.84
C GLN A 45 38.16 -17.53 11.75
N THR A 46 38.48 -16.96 10.59
CA THR A 46 39.73 -16.23 10.38
C THR A 46 39.71 -14.90 11.11
N ARG A 47 40.87 -14.25 11.31
CA ARG A 47 40.93 -12.88 11.86
C ARG A 47 40.08 -11.86 11.10
N SER A 48 39.83 -12.10 9.81
CA SER A 48 38.96 -11.26 8.97
C SER A 48 37.46 -11.44 9.22
N GLY A 49 37.06 -12.37 10.09
CA GLY A 49 35.67 -12.74 10.31
C GLY A 49 35.12 -13.73 9.27
N ALA A 50 35.86 -14.00 8.18
CA ALA A 50 35.48 -14.99 7.18
C ALA A 50 35.57 -16.42 7.73
N LEU A 51 34.61 -17.27 7.35
CA LEU A 51 34.58 -18.69 7.68
C LEU A 51 35.46 -19.48 6.71
N ALA A 52 36.41 -20.23 7.25
CA ALA A 52 37.25 -21.16 6.51
C ALA A 52 36.96 -22.60 6.97
N VAL A 53 37.13 -23.57 6.07
CA VAL A 53 37.01 -24.99 6.37
C VAL A 53 38.37 -25.64 6.16
N VAL A 54 38.95 -26.12 7.25
CA VAL A 54 40.23 -26.82 7.26
C VAL A 54 39.97 -28.32 7.19
N ARG A 55 40.64 -28.99 6.25
CA ARG A 55 40.54 -30.44 6.04
C ARG A 55 41.79 -31.12 6.59
N VAL A 56 41.65 -31.91 7.64
CA VAL A 56 42.76 -32.64 8.27
C VAL A 56 42.63 -34.12 7.95
N GLN A 57 43.67 -34.73 7.37
CA GLN A 57 43.69 -36.16 7.08
C GLN A 57 44.03 -36.95 8.35
N VAL A 58 43.09 -37.77 8.80
CA VAL A 58 43.20 -38.58 10.01
C VAL A 58 43.60 -40.01 9.63
N TYR A 59 44.64 -40.53 10.27
CA TYR A 59 45.15 -41.89 10.03
C TYR A 59 44.72 -42.84 11.18
N PRO A 60 44.57 -44.16 10.92
CA PRO A 60 44.11 -45.12 11.93
C PRO A 60 44.92 -45.16 13.23
N ASN A 61 46.21 -44.82 13.16
CA ASN A 61 47.14 -44.85 14.29
C ASN A 61 47.41 -43.45 14.89
N MET A 62 46.60 -42.46 14.54
CA MET A 62 46.77 -41.09 15.02
C MET A 62 46.28 -40.97 16.47
N THR A 63 47.13 -40.45 17.35
CA THR A 63 46.75 -40.10 18.73
C THR A 63 45.99 -38.76 18.74
N ASP A 64 45.23 -38.51 19.80
CA ASP A 64 44.54 -37.24 20.03
C ASP A 64 45.51 -36.05 20.11
N GLU A 65 46.68 -36.22 20.73
CA GLU A 65 47.76 -35.22 20.72
C GLU A 65 48.23 -34.89 19.29
N ASN A 66 48.49 -35.91 18.48
CA ASN A 66 48.92 -35.72 17.09
C ASN A 66 47.83 -35.05 16.24
N LEU A 67 46.56 -35.43 16.45
CA LEU A 67 45.43 -34.78 15.80
C LEU A 67 45.32 -33.30 16.20
N GLY A 68 45.45 -33.00 17.50
CA GLY A 68 45.46 -31.63 18.01
C GLY A 68 46.56 -30.79 17.37
N HIS A 69 47.79 -31.30 17.27
CA HIS A 69 48.89 -30.64 16.60
C HIS A 69 48.63 -30.41 15.10
N CYS A 70 48.06 -31.40 14.40
CA CYS A 70 47.71 -31.25 12.98
C CYS A 70 46.64 -30.16 12.78
N ILE A 71 45.64 -30.08 13.66
CA ILE A 71 44.60 -29.05 13.61
C ILE A 71 45.22 -27.67 13.87
N VAL A 72 46.06 -27.52 14.90
CA VAL A 72 46.74 -26.24 15.21
C VAL A 72 47.63 -25.79 14.04
N GLN A 73 48.42 -26.71 13.47
CA GLN A 73 49.29 -26.42 12.33
C GLN A 73 48.49 -26.04 11.08
N ALA A 74 47.37 -26.72 10.85
CA ALA A 74 46.49 -26.38 9.74
C ALA A 74 45.86 -25.00 9.97
N LEU A 75 45.37 -24.70 11.17
CA LEU A 75 44.76 -23.40 11.51
C LEU A 75 45.74 -22.23 11.46
N SER A 76 47.01 -22.43 11.83
CA SER A 76 48.02 -21.37 11.78
C SER A 76 48.32 -20.93 10.33
N SER A 77 48.14 -21.82 9.36
CA SER A 77 48.28 -21.49 7.93
C SER A 77 47.15 -20.59 7.39
N TYR A 78 46.00 -20.52 8.08
CA TYR A 78 44.83 -19.74 7.67
C TYR A 78 44.65 -18.43 8.47
N ASP A 79 45.66 -17.99 9.23
CA ASP A 79 45.59 -16.81 10.12
C ASP A 79 44.33 -16.85 11.02
N ALA A 80 44.00 -18.06 11.49
CA ALA A 80 42.89 -18.26 12.42
C ALA A 80 43.26 -17.70 13.80
N LEU A 81 42.26 -17.16 14.50
CA LEU A 81 42.40 -16.78 15.91
C LEU A 81 42.57 -18.04 16.75
N LEU A 82 43.82 -18.49 16.90
CA LEU A 82 44.19 -19.56 17.79
C LEU A 82 44.41 -18.99 19.20
N PRO A 83 43.90 -19.66 20.26
CA PRO A 83 44.33 -19.38 21.62
C PRO A 83 45.82 -19.71 21.72
N THR A 84 46.64 -18.73 22.06
CA THR A 84 48.11 -18.74 21.88
C THR A 84 48.86 -19.80 22.69
N GLU A 85 48.21 -20.54 23.61
CA GLU A 85 48.90 -21.45 24.53
C GLU A 85 48.13 -22.73 24.88
N HIS A 86 47.09 -23.11 24.11
CA HIS A 86 46.24 -24.25 24.50
C HIS A 86 46.31 -25.41 23.52
N THR A 87 46.56 -26.60 24.08
CA THR A 87 46.34 -27.87 23.41
C THR A 87 44.85 -28.01 23.10
N ILE A 88 44.51 -28.30 21.84
CA ILE A 88 43.12 -28.53 21.44
C ILE A 88 42.69 -29.87 22.04
N VAL A 89 41.76 -29.83 23.00
CA VAL A 89 41.25 -31.04 23.69
C VAL A 89 40.00 -31.63 23.01
N GLY A 90 39.34 -30.85 22.16
CA GLY A 90 38.14 -31.28 21.44
C GLY A 90 37.56 -30.18 20.55
N LEU A 91 36.45 -30.50 19.89
CA LEU A 91 35.76 -29.62 18.93
C LEU A 91 34.25 -29.64 19.17
N PHE A 92 33.54 -28.60 18.76
CA PHE A 92 32.07 -28.54 18.81
C PHE A 92 31.46 -29.08 17.52
N GLY A 93 30.45 -29.94 17.61
CA GLY A 93 29.66 -30.33 16.44
C GLY A 93 28.87 -29.14 15.90
N GLU A 94 28.92 -28.89 14.59
CA GLU A 94 28.23 -27.73 14.02
C GLU A 94 26.71 -27.89 14.06
N ARG A 95 26.20 -29.12 13.93
CA ARG A 95 24.77 -29.41 13.84
C ARG A 95 24.08 -29.32 15.20
N ASP A 96 24.72 -29.80 16.25
CA ASP A 96 24.13 -29.98 17.58
C ASP A 96 24.79 -29.10 18.65
N SER A 97 25.88 -28.41 18.32
CA SER A 97 26.62 -27.54 19.23
C SER A 97 27.21 -28.26 20.45
N VAL A 98 27.34 -29.60 20.39
CA VAL A 98 27.86 -30.43 21.48
C VAL A 98 29.38 -30.49 21.40
N PHE A 99 30.06 -30.48 22.55
CA PHE A 99 31.51 -30.64 22.61
C PHE A 99 31.92 -32.12 22.53
N TYR A 100 32.82 -32.44 21.60
CA TYR A 100 33.39 -33.76 21.37
C TYR A 100 34.89 -33.74 21.64
N ALA A 101 35.35 -34.55 22.60
CA ALA A 101 36.78 -34.75 22.84
C ALA A 101 37.45 -35.40 21.62
N LEU A 102 38.71 -35.04 21.33
CA LEU A 102 39.43 -35.57 20.16
C LEU A 102 39.50 -37.11 20.15
N GLN A 103 39.68 -37.73 21.32
CA GLN A 103 39.67 -39.20 21.46
C GLN A 103 38.34 -39.82 20.99
N ARG A 104 37.21 -39.16 21.29
CA ARG A 104 35.87 -39.61 20.87
C ARG A 104 35.67 -39.45 19.36
N ILE A 105 36.21 -38.36 18.79
CA ILE A 105 36.18 -38.12 17.35
C ILE A 105 36.97 -39.23 16.62
N LEU A 106 38.15 -39.59 17.13
CA LEU A 106 38.99 -40.66 16.58
C LEU A 106 38.35 -42.05 16.68
N SER A 107 37.62 -42.33 17.75
CA SER A 107 36.98 -43.64 17.96
C SER A 107 35.64 -43.82 17.23
N SER A 108 35.03 -42.74 16.74
CA SER A 108 33.68 -42.78 16.16
C SER A 108 33.72 -42.68 14.63
N PRO A 109 33.19 -43.67 13.88
CA PRO A 109 33.12 -43.61 12.42
C PRO A 109 32.14 -42.54 11.92
N GLU A 110 31.16 -42.12 12.74
CA GLU A 110 30.20 -41.08 12.38
C GLU A 110 30.84 -39.69 12.25
N SER A 111 32.04 -39.51 12.82
CA SER A 111 32.77 -38.23 12.78
C SER A 111 33.19 -37.83 11.37
N GLU A 112 33.31 -38.76 10.42
CA GLU A 112 33.73 -38.48 9.06
C GLU A 112 32.73 -37.55 8.31
N GLN A 113 31.44 -37.68 8.61
CA GLN A 113 30.39 -36.88 7.96
C GLN A 113 30.06 -35.60 8.72
N GLN A 114 30.57 -35.44 9.94
CA GLN A 114 30.27 -34.29 10.78
C GLN A 114 31.21 -33.13 10.49
N MET A 115 30.65 -31.92 10.45
CA MET A 115 31.44 -30.70 10.44
C MET A 115 31.63 -30.24 11.89
N PHE A 116 32.87 -29.99 12.25
CA PHE A 116 33.24 -29.54 13.59
C PHE A 116 33.64 -28.07 13.55
N SER A 117 33.47 -27.36 14.65
CA SER A 117 33.88 -25.97 14.84
C SER A 117 34.76 -25.87 16.07
N LEU A 118 35.80 -25.04 16.00
CA LEU A 118 36.64 -24.74 17.17
C LEU A 118 35.88 -23.90 18.21
N HIS A 119 34.96 -23.05 17.73
CA HIS A 119 34.14 -22.19 18.58
C HIS A 119 32.74 -22.78 18.71
N ARG A 120 32.15 -22.66 19.90
CA ARG A 120 30.74 -23.00 20.11
C ARG A 120 29.91 -22.15 19.14
N PRO A 121 29.14 -22.77 18.23
CA PRO A 121 28.25 -21.99 17.36
C PRO A 121 27.27 -21.22 18.26
N LEU A 122 27.17 -19.91 18.06
CA LEU A 122 26.13 -19.10 18.71
C LEU A 122 24.78 -19.74 18.33
N PRO A 123 23.84 -19.89 19.28
CA PRO A 123 22.49 -20.30 18.93
C PRO A 123 22.03 -19.38 17.81
N LYS A 124 21.58 -19.96 16.68
CA LYS A 124 20.99 -19.15 15.61
C LYS A 124 19.89 -18.34 16.29
N GLU A 125 20.07 -17.03 16.30
CA GLU A 125 19.04 -16.10 16.71
C GLU A 125 17.87 -16.42 15.78
N ASP A 126 16.86 -17.12 16.31
CA ASP A 126 15.62 -17.36 15.58
C ASP A 126 15.14 -15.96 15.26
N LYS A 127 15.27 -15.57 14.00
CA LYS A 127 14.72 -14.31 13.52
C LYS A 127 13.24 -14.47 13.72
N ASP A 128 12.71 -13.82 14.76
CA ASP A 128 11.30 -13.82 15.14
C ASP A 128 10.44 -13.58 13.89
N ASP A 129 9.93 -14.68 13.32
CA ASP A 129 8.87 -14.66 12.32
C ASP A 129 7.57 -14.08 12.92
N ASP A 130 7.52 -13.80 14.22
CA ASP A 130 6.40 -13.15 14.89
C ASP A 130 6.17 -11.69 14.47
N SER A 131 7.17 -11.02 13.86
CA SER A 131 7.07 -9.61 13.47
C SER A 131 6.05 -9.33 12.34
N TRP A 132 5.91 -10.23 11.37
CA TRP A 132 5.05 -9.98 10.21
C TRP A 132 3.55 -10.11 10.55
N TYR A 133 3.20 -10.92 11.55
CA TYR A 133 1.84 -11.07 12.04
C TYR A 133 1.32 -9.78 12.67
N LEU A 134 2.14 -9.10 13.48
CA LEU A 134 1.77 -7.83 14.10
C LEU A 134 1.53 -6.73 13.05
N VAL A 135 2.39 -6.66 12.03
CA VAL A 135 2.24 -5.71 10.92
C VAL A 135 0.95 -5.99 10.15
N THR A 136 0.70 -7.26 9.83
CA THR A 136 -0.52 -7.67 9.09
C THR A 136 -1.78 -7.36 9.89
N LEU A 137 -1.78 -7.66 11.19
CA LEU A 137 -2.89 -7.35 12.09
C LEU A 137 -3.14 -5.84 12.19
N ALA A 138 -2.09 -5.03 12.28
CA ALA A 138 -2.21 -3.57 12.28
C ALA A 138 -2.87 -3.04 11.00
N PHE A 139 -2.51 -3.57 9.83
CA PHE A 139 -3.15 -3.21 8.56
C PHE A 139 -4.62 -3.60 8.49
N ILE A 140 -4.97 -4.79 8.98
CA ILE A 140 -6.37 -5.24 9.02
C ILE A 140 -7.19 -4.32 9.94
N VAL A 141 -6.69 -4.03 11.14
CA VAL A 141 -7.37 -3.14 12.10
C VAL A 141 -7.52 -1.73 11.50
N PHE A 142 -6.49 -1.20 10.84
CA PHE A 142 -6.56 0.09 10.17
C PHE A 142 -7.58 0.09 9.02
N GLY A 143 -7.60 -0.95 8.19
CA GLY A 143 -8.55 -1.06 7.09
C GLY A 143 -10.00 -1.13 7.57
N VAL A 144 -10.28 -1.90 8.62
CA VAL A 144 -11.62 -2.00 9.22
C VAL A 144 -12.06 -0.68 9.84
N THR A 145 -11.18 -0.01 10.60
CA THR A 145 -11.51 1.29 11.22
C THR A 145 -11.78 2.36 10.17
N LEU A 146 -11.00 2.39 9.08
CA LEU A 146 -11.22 3.30 7.97
C LEU A 146 -12.58 3.04 7.27
N ALA A 147 -12.92 1.77 7.01
CA ALA A 147 -14.18 1.42 6.36
C ALA A 147 -15.40 1.83 7.22
N VAL A 148 -15.34 1.58 8.53
CA VAL A 148 -16.39 1.99 9.48
C VAL A 148 -16.51 3.52 9.54
N ALA A 149 -15.39 4.23 9.57
CA ALA A 149 -15.40 5.70 9.54
C ALA A 149 -16.06 6.23 8.25
N LEU A 150 -15.66 5.72 7.09
CA LEU A 150 -16.24 6.13 5.81
C LEU A 150 -17.75 5.87 5.74
N TYR A 151 -18.22 4.74 6.26
CA TYR A 151 -19.65 4.45 6.34
C TYR A 151 -20.40 5.47 7.20
N HIS A 152 -19.91 5.75 8.41
CA HIS A 152 -20.57 6.73 9.31
C HIS A 152 -20.55 8.15 8.76
N TYR A 153 -19.44 8.59 8.17
CA TYR A 153 -19.37 9.90 7.52
C TYR A 153 -20.27 9.97 6.29
N GLY A 154 -20.39 8.88 5.52
CA GLY A 154 -21.33 8.78 4.40
C GLY A 154 -22.78 8.99 4.83
N GLU A 155 -23.21 8.28 5.87
CA GLU A 155 -24.56 8.43 6.46
C GLU A 155 -24.81 9.85 7.01
N LEU A 156 -23.81 10.45 7.67
CA LEU A 156 -23.92 11.81 8.18
C LEU A 156 -24.06 12.83 7.03
N ILE A 157 -23.24 12.72 5.99
CA ILE A 157 -23.29 13.59 4.81
C ILE A 157 -24.62 13.43 4.09
N TRP A 158 -25.10 12.19 3.92
CA TRP A 158 -26.39 11.90 3.31
C TRP A 158 -27.55 12.51 4.11
N SER A 159 -27.57 12.30 5.42
CA SER A 159 -28.59 12.84 6.32
C SER A 159 -28.57 14.38 6.35
N PHE A 160 -27.38 14.97 6.40
CA PHE A 160 -27.22 16.42 6.39
C PHE A 160 -27.64 17.02 5.04
N SER A 161 -27.21 16.44 3.92
CA SER A 161 -27.53 16.95 2.58
C SER A 161 -29.02 16.83 2.25
N SER A 162 -29.66 15.71 2.60
CA SER A 162 -31.10 15.52 2.43
C SER A 162 -31.90 16.47 3.33
N GLY A 163 -31.52 16.61 4.61
CA GLY A 163 -32.13 17.57 5.53
C GLY A 163 -32.00 19.02 5.06
N LEU A 164 -30.80 19.40 4.60
CA LEU A 164 -30.52 20.71 4.03
C LEU A 164 -31.38 20.97 2.79
N MET A 165 -31.47 20.01 1.85
CA MET A 165 -32.30 20.15 0.65
C MET A 165 -33.78 20.32 1.00
N VAL A 166 -34.31 19.52 1.93
CA VAL A 166 -35.70 19.67 2.40
C VAL A 166 -35.92 21.03 3.06
N SER A 167 -34.97 21.49 3.89
CA SER A 167 -35.07 22.78 4.57
C SER A 167 -35.04 23.95 3.59
N ILE A 168 -34.10 23.93 2.63
CA ILE A 168 -34.02 24.92 1.54
C ILE A 168 -35.33 24.93 0.75
N PHE A 169 -35.86 23.74 0.42
CA PHE A 169 -37.12 23.64 -0.31
C PHE A 169 -38.29 24.25 0.46
N GLN A 170 -38.41 23.95 1.76
CA GLN A 170 -39.45 24.51 2.61
C GLN A 170 -39.34 26.04 2.71
N GLN A 171 -38.11 26.57 2.89
CA GLN A 171 -37.90 28.01 3.03
C GLN A 171 -38.10 28.77 1.72
N LEU A 172 -37.65 28.22 0.59
CA LEU A 172 -37.75 28.89 -0.71
C LEU A 172 -39.11 28.77 -1.39
N PHE A 173 -39.88 27.71 -1.10
CA PHE A 173 -41.13 27.45 -1.80
C PHE A 173 -42.33 27.39 -0.85
N ASP A 174 -42.31 26.53 0.18
CA ASP A 174 -43.52 26.32 1.00
C ASP A 174 -43.89 27.58 1.81
N ILE A 175 -42.92 28.27 2.42
CA ILE A 175 -43.18 29.53 3.15
C ILE A 175 -43.79 30.60 2.23
N PRO A 176 -43.17 30.97 1.08
CA PRO A 176 -43.73 32.02 0.22
C PRO A 176 -45.08 31.62 -0.41
N ILE A 177 -45.34 30.33 -0.67
CA ILE A 177 -46.66 29.88 -1.14
C ILE A 177 -47.71 30.05 -0.05
N ARG A 178 -47.38 29.73 1.21
CA ARG A 178 -48.27 29.95 2.36
C ARG A 178 -48.53 31.43 2.57
N GLU A 179 -47.50 32.26 2.50
CA GLU A 179 -47.66 33.72 2.61
C GLU A 179 -48.48 34.28 1.43
N LEU A 180 -48.29 33.76 0.22
CA LEU A 180 -49.12 34.09 -0.94
C LEU A 180 -50.58 33.69 -0.72
N TYR A 181 -50.85 32.57 -0.05
CA TYR A 181 -52.21 32.18 0.32
C TYR A 181 -52.77 33.09 1.43
N ARG A 182 -51.99 33.40 2.46
CA ARG A 182 -52.41 34.26 3.59
C ARG A 182 -52.76 35.67 3.17
N HIS A 183 -51.90 36.29 2.37
CA HIS A 183 -52.14 37.63 1.82
C HIS A 183 -53.10 37.59 0.63
N GLY A 184 -53.17 36.44 -0.04
CA GLY A 184 -53.96 36.23 -1.24
C GLY A 184 -53.31 36.76 -2.49
N PRO A 185 -53.68 36.22 -3.65
CA PRO A 185 -53.44 36.97 -4.87
C PRO A 185 -54.21 38.29 -4.77
N TYR A 186 -53.56 39.38 -5.19
CA TYR A 186 -54.15 40.73 -5.23
C TYR A 186 -55.55 40.76 -5.90
N LEU A 187 -55.83 39.79 -6.77
CA LEU A 187 -57.10 39.60 -7.47
C LEU A 187 -58.28 39.19 -6.57
N ILE A 188 -58.03 38.43 -5.50
CA ILE A 188 -59.10 37.91 -4.61
C ILE A 188 -59.38 38.90 -3.46
N GLY A 189 -58.41 39.76 -3.13
CA GLY A 189 -58.62 40.89 -2.22
C GLY A 189 -59.06 40.48 -0.81
N TRP A 190 -58.52 39.39 -0.28
CA TRP A 190 -58.74 38.99 1.13
C TRP A 190 -57.66 39.48 2.09
N GLU A 191 -56.70 40.26 1.58
CA GLU A 191 -55.66 40.89 2.38
C GLU A 191 -56.29 41.75 3.48
N ASN A 192 -55.83 41.56 4.73
CA ASN A 192 -56.31 42.25 5.93
C ASN A 192 -57.79 41.96 6.32
N LEU A 193 -58.43 40.93 5.75
CA LEU A 193 -59.73 40.49 6.22
C LEU A 193 -59.61 39.62 7.48
N ASP A 194 -60.61 39.70 8.35
CA ASP A 194 -60.72 38.83 9.50
C ASP A 194 -61.02 37.39 9.08
N LEU A 195 -60.47 36.43 9.81
CA LEU A 195 -60.61 35.00 9.53
C LEU A 195 -62.06 34.55 9.30
N PRO A 196 -63.08 35.00 10.08
CA PRO A 196 -64.48 34.66 9.82
C PRO A 196 -65.00 35.14 8.46
N THR A 197 -64.54 36.29 7.97
CA THR A 197 -64.89 36.80 6.63
C THR A 197 -64.20 35.98 5.54
N ILE A 198 -62.98 35.51 5.79
CA ILE A 198 -62.30 34.59 4.87
C ILE A 198 -63.05 33.26 4.83
N CYS A 199 -63.38 32.68 5.99
CA CYS A 199 -64.14 31.43 6.12
C CYS A 199 -65.50 31.50 5.40
N SER A 200 -66.25 32.59 5.54
CA SER A 200 -67.53 32.75 4.84
C SER A 200 -67.41 32.88 3.32
N ARG A 201 -66.23 33.24 2.80
CA ARG A 201 -65.94 33.29 1.35
C ARG A 201 -65.43 31.96 0.78
N ILE A 202 -64.63 31.22 1.55
CA ILE A 202 -64.02 29.94 1.08
C ILE A 202 -64.92 28.73 1.31
N THR A 203 -65.87 28.84 2.23
CA THR A 203 -66.86 27.79 2.50
C THR A 203 -68.20 28.19 1.93
N TYR A 204 -68.99 27.19 1.51
CA TYR A 204 -70.35 27.43 1.02
C TYR A 204 -71.35 27.66 2.16
N HIS A 205 -70.95 27.43 3.42
CA HIS A 205 -71.84 27.43 4.58
C HIS A 205 -71.37 28.42 5.64
N GLY A 206 -72.32 29.07 6.30
CA GLY A 206 -72.05 29.97 7.42
C GLY A 206 -71.77 31.40 6.96
N ASP A 207 -72.51 32.34 7.52
CA ASP A 207 -72.19 33.76 7.43
C ASP A 207 -71.02 34.11 8.35
N ARG A 208 -70.58 35.37 8.30
CA ARG A 208 -69.50 35.86 9.16
C ARG A 208 -69.80 35.65 10.65
N GLU A 209 -71.07 35.79 11.07
CA GLU A 209 -71.50 35.62 12.45
C GLU A 209 -71.50 34.17 12.91
N PHE A 210 -71.82 33.23 12.02
CA PHE A 210 -71.64 31.80 12.26
C PHE A 210 -70.17 31.48 12.54
N TRP A 211 -69.25 31.92 11.68
CA TRP A 211 -67.82 31.63 11.85
C TRP A 211 -67.18 32.38 13.01
N ARG A 212 -67.72 33.54 13.40
CA ARG A 212 -67.30 34.25 14.61
C ARG A 212 -67.59 33.45 15.88
N ARG A 213 -68.68 32.67 15.89
CA ARG A 213 -69.04 31.78 17.01
C ARG A 213 -68.30 30.44 16.98
N ASN A 214 -67.85 29.99 15.81
CA ASN A 214 -67.16 28.72 15.61
C ASN A 214 -65.73 28.95 15.08
N LEU A 215 -64.92 29.69 15.83
CA LEU A 215 -63.61 30.16 15.36
C LEU A 215 -62.59 29.02 15.21
N GLU A 216 -62.68 28.00 16.07
CA GLU A 216 -61.84 26.80 16.01
C GLU A 216 -62.07 26.00 14.72
N GLU A 217 -63.34 25.78 14.35
CA GLU A 217 -63.69 25.11 13.09
C GLU A 217 -63.24 25.93 11.87
N CYS A 218 -63.40 27.25 11.93
CA CYS A 218 -62.92 28.15 10.89
C CYS A 218 -61.40 28.06 10.72
N GLN A 219 -60.62 28.04 11.80
CA GLN A 219 -59.17 27.85 11.76
C GLN A 219 -58.78 26.48 11.18
N ALA A 220 -59.47 25.40 11.58
CA ALA A 220 -59.21 24.06 11.06
C ALA A 220 -59.48 23.96 9.55
N ILE A 221 -60.61 24.52 9.08
CA ILE A 221 -60.95 24.55 7.65
C ILE A 221 -59.96 25.42 6.88
N TYR A 222 -59.60 26.59 7.41
CA TYR A 222 -58.62 27.47 6.80
C TYR A 222 -57.27 26.76 6.64
N GLY A 223 -56.75 26.11 7.69
CA GLY A 223 -55.50 25.35 7.64
C GLY A 223 -55.54 24.19 6.66
N ALA A 224 -56.66 23.46 6.60
CA ALA A 224 -56.84 22.38 5.62
C ALA A 224 -56.86 22.90 4.18
N LYS A 225 -57.44 24.07 3.93
CA LYS A 225 -57.46 24.72 2.61
C LYS A 225 -56.09 25.30 2.23
N GLU A 226 -55.37 25.90 3.17
CA GLU A 226 -53.99 26.36 2.99
C GLU A 226 -53.09 25.19 2.62
N GLU A 227 -53.16 24.06 3.34
CA GLU A 227 -52.37 22.87 3.04
C GLU A 227 -52.72 22.28 1.67
N ALA A 228 -54.02 22.21 1.33
CA ALA A 228 -54.46 21.75 0.01
C ALA A 228 -53.92 22.66 -1.11
N PHE A 229 -53.95 23.98 -0.91
CA PHE A 229 -53.39 24.93 -1.86
C PHE A 229 -51.88 24.74 -2.05
N VAL A 230 -51.12 24.59 -0.97
CA VAL A 230 -49.67 24.30 -1.04
C VAL A 230 -49.42 23.00 -1.80
N ARG A 231 -50.21 21.95 -1.52
CA ARG A 231 -50.08 20.64 -2.18
C ARG A 231 -50.34 20.73 -3.69
N VAL A 232 -51.26 21.58 -4.12
CA VAL A 232 -51.55 21.84 -5.56
C VAL A 232 -50.47 22.71 -6.20
N CYS A 233 -49.97 23.74 -5.51
CA CYS A 233 -48.95 24.64 -6.07
C CYS A 233 -47.56 24.01 -6.15
N ARG A 234 -47.24 23.08 -5.25
CA ARG A 234 -45.93 22.40 -5.19
C ARG A 234 -45.49 21.78 -6.53
N PRO A 235 -46.28 20.96 -7.24
CA PRO A 235 -45.89 20.44 -8.55
C PRO A 235 -45.73 21.52 -9.62
N ILE A 236 -46.53 22.60 -9.58
CA ILE A 236 -46.42 23.72 -10.51
C ILE A 236 -45.06 24.42 -10.33
N MET A 237 -44.66 24.66 -9.07
CA MET A 237 -43.36 25.24 -8.75
C MET A 237 -42.21 24.34 -9.19
N TYR A 238 -42.34 23.01 -9.07
CA TYR A 238 -41.33 22.09 -9.61
C TYR A 238 -41.19 22.21 -11.13
N VAL A 239 -42.31 22.23 -11.87
CA VAL A 239 -42.28 22.39 -13.33
C VAL A 239 -41.63 23.73 -13.72
N LEU A 240 -41.97 24.82 -13.04
CA LEU A 240 -41.36 26.13 -13.24
C LEU A 240 -39.85 26.11 -12.93
N LEU A 241 -39.44 25.49 -11.83
CA LEU A 241 -38.04 25.35 -11.45
C LEU A 241 -37.26 24.55 -12.50
N PHE A 242 -37.81 23.43 -12.98
CA PHE A 242 -37.20 22.64 -14.05
C PHE A 242 -37.09 23.41 -15.36
N ALA A 243 -38.11 24.20 -15.71
CA ALA A 243 -38.07 25.04 -16.90
C ALA A 243 -36.97 26.12 -16.78
N VAL A 244 -36.88 26.81 -15.65
CA VAL A 244 -35.81 27.80 -15.37
C VAL A 244 -34.44 27.13 -15.43
N LEU A 245 -34.27 25.98 -14.77
CA LEU A 245 -33.02 25.23 -14.78
C LEU A 245 -32.62 24.82 -16.22
N PHE A 246 -33.58 24.34 -17.02
CA PHE A 246 -33.34 23.98 -18.41
C PHE A 246 -32.90 25.18 -19.25
N LEU A 247 -33.55 26.34 -19.07
CA LEU A 247 -33.16 27.58 -19.75
C LEU A 247 -31.76 28.05 -19.35
N VAL A 248 -31.41 27.96 -18.06
CA VAL A 248 -30.08 28.28 -17.55
C VAL A 248 -29.03 27.34 -18.16
N ILE A 249 -29.28 26.03 -18.16
CA ILE A 249 -28.38 25.04 -18.77
C ILE A 249 -28.21 25.33 -20.27
N ARG A 250 -29.31 25.56 -20.99
CA ARG A 250 -29.28 25.92 -22.41
C ARG A 250 -28.44 27.18 -22.65
N HIS A 251 -28.62 28.21 -21.82
CA HIS A 251 -27.86 29.46 -21.93
C HIS A 251 -26.38 29.24 -21.63
N LEU A 252 -26.04 28.45 -20.59
CA LEU A 252 -24.66 28.10 -20.29
C LEU A 252 -24.03 27.34 -21.45
N VAL A 253 -24.69 26.34 -22.00
CA VAL A 253 -24.20 25.57 -23.17
C VAL A 253 -24.00 26.48 -24.38
N ALA A 254 -24.90 27.43 -24.64
CA ALA A 254 -24.75 28.40 -25.72
C ALA A 254 -23.49 29.27 -25.52
N VAL A 255 -23.31 29.83 -24.32
CA VAL A 255 -22.14 30.67 -23.99
C VAL A 255 -20.83 29.89 -24.05
N TYR A 256 -20.80 28.67 -23.50
CA TYR A 256 -19.62 27.80 -23.59
C TYR A 256 -19.34 27.34 -25.03
N GLY A 257 -20.40 27.13 -25.82
CA GLY A 257 -20.32 26.78 -27.24
C GLY A 257 -19.69 27.89 -28.07
N GLU A 258 -20.11 29.14 -27.88
CA GLU A 258 -19.54 30.32 -28.54
C GLU A 258 -18.06 30.49 -28.19
N SER A 259 -17.69 30.36 -26.92
CA SER A 259 -16.28 30.46 -26.49
C SER A 259 -15.37 29.41 -27.16
N LYS A 260 -15.88 28.18 -27.32
CA LYS A 260 -15.14 27.11 -27.99
C LYS A 260 -15.13 27.29 -29.51
N ARG A 261 -16.22 27.79 -30.09
CA ARG A 261 -16.34 28.07 -31.53
C ARG A 261 -15.39 29.18 -31.95
N ASP A 262 -15.29 30.27 -31.19
CA ASP A 262 -14.33 31.36 -31.45
C ASP A 262 -12.88 30.87 -31.41
N ARG A 263 -12.52 29.99 -30.46
CA ARG A 263 -11.17 29.40 -30.42
C ARG A 263 -10.90 28.47 -31.60
N THR A 264 -11.88 27.66 -31.99
CA THR A 264 -11.71 26.69 -33.07
C THR A 264 -11.68 27.39 -34.43
N ASP A 265 -12.58 28.34 -34.66
CA ASP A 265 -12.65 29.14 -35.89
C ASP A 265 -11.39 29.99 -36.04
N ARG A 266 -10.86 30.57 -34.96
CA ARG A 266 -9.58 31.31 -35.00
C ARG A 266 -8.40 30.42 -35.38
N ALA A 267 -8.29 29.21 -34.82
CA ALA A 267 -7.23 28.27 -35.18
C ALA A 267 -7.34 27.78 -36.64
N VAL A 268 -8.57 27.56 -37.13
CA VAL A 268 -8.81 27.18 -38.53
C VAL A 268 -8.49 28.33 -39.49
N VAL A 269 -8.82 29.57 -39.13
CA VAL A 269 -8.49 30.76 -39.94
C VAL A 269 -6.97 30.99 -39.97
N GLU A 270 -6.27 30.85 -38.85
CA GLU A 270 -4.81 31.00 -38.77
C GLU A 270 -4.09 29.92 -39.61
N THR A 271 -4.56 28.67 -39.58
CA THR A 271 -3.99 27.59 -40.40
C THR A 271 -4.26 27.80 -41.90
N TYR A 272 -5.44 28.29 -42.27
CA TYR A 272 -5.75 28.62 -43.67
C TYR A 272 -4.87 29.77 -44.19
N HIS A 273 -4.64 30.82 -43.40
CA HIS A 273 -3.72 31.90 -43.76
C HIS A 273 -2.26 31.43 -43.90
N ALA A 274 -1.80 30.54 -43.02
CA ALA A 274 -0.47 29.95 -43.12
C ALA A 274 -0.30 29.16 -44.42
N PHE A 275 -1.31 28.36 -44.80
CA PHE A 275 -1.32 27.60 -46.03
C PHE A 275 -1.31 28.49 -47.28
N GLN A 276 -2.14 29.54 -47.32
CA GLN A 276 -2.13 30.50 -48.43
C GLN A 276 -0.78 31.22 -48.58
N ASN A 277 -0.12 31.56 -47.48
CA ASN A 277 1.22 32.14 -47.52
C ASN A 277 2.25 31.16 -48.06
N MET A 278 2.16 29.88 -47.70
CA MET A 278 3.04 28.84 -48.22
C MET A 278 2.87 28.66 -49.74
N ILE A 279 1.62 28.58 -50.23
CA ILE A 279 1.34 28.52 -51.68
C ILE A 279 1.93 29.75 -52.37
N ARG A 280 1.72 30.95 -51.84
CA ARG A 280 2.25 32.19 -52.42
C ARG A 280 3.78 32.19 -52.50
N VAL A 281 4.47 31.60 -51.52
CA VAL A 281 5.94 31.46 -51.54
C VAL A 281 6.37 30.44 -52.60
N ILE A 282 5.68 29.30 -52.72
CA ILE A 282 5.96 28.27 -53.72
C ILE A 282 5.72 28.81 -55.14
N THR A 283 4.62 29.52 -55.40
CA THR A 283 4.37 30.12 -56.72
C THR A 283 5.48 31.12 -57.08
N ARG A 284 5.87 31.98 -56.12
CA ARG A 284 6.98 32.93 -56.32
C ARG A 284 8.33 32.25 -56.56
N SER A 285 8.60 31.09 -55.97
CA SER A 285 9.85 30.37 -56.22
C SER A 285 9.86 29.69 -57.59
N MET A 286 8.71 29.16 -58.04
CA MET A 286 8.54 28.60 -59.38
C MET A 286 8.71 29.66 -60.48
N ASP A 287 8.12 30.85 -60.31
CA ASP A 287 8.27 31.96 -61.25
C ASP A 287 9.75 32.40 -61.40
N ARG A 288 10.50 32.40 -60.29
CA ARG A 288 11.94 32.71 -60.30
C ARG A 288 12.76 31.66 -61.07
N GLN A 289 12.39 30.38 -60.98
CA GLN A 289 13.08 29.33 -61.75
C GLN A 289 12.80 29.44 -63.25
N GLN A 290 11.57 29.76 -63.67
CA GLN A 290 11.26 29.97 -65.09
C GLN A 290 11.89 31.24 -65.67
N GLY A 291 12.00 32.32 -64.88
CA GLY A 291 12.63 33.57 -65.33
C GLY A 291 14.16 33.53 -65.44
N GLY A 292 14.84 32.67 -64.66
CA GLY A 292 16.31 32.57 -64.64
C GLY A 292 16.93 31.80 -65.81
N GLY A 293 16.15 30.95 -66.49
CA GLY A 293 16.65 30.06 -67.56
C GLY A 293 16.81 30.70 -68.95
N ARG A 294 16.60 32.02 -69.10
CA ARG A 294 16.65 32.73 -70.40
C ARG A 294 17.90 33.58 -70.62
N ARG A 295 18.93 33.42 -69.79
CA ARG A 295 20.25 34.06 -69.96
C ARG A 295 21.35 33.00 -70.03
N HIS A 296 21.32 32.19 -71.07
CA HIS A 296 22.49 31.50 -71.58
C HIS A 296 22.32 31.30 -73.09
#